data_AF-A0A7K4PJY7-F1
#
_entry.id   AF-A0A7K4PJY7-F1
#
_cell.length_a   1.000
_cell.length_b   1.000
_cell.length_c   1.000
_cell.angle_alpha   90.00
_cell.angle_beta   90.00
_cell.angle_gamma   90.00
#
_symmetry.space_group_name_H-M   'P 1'
#
loop_
_entity.id
_entity.type
_entity.pdbx_description
1 polymer ?
#
loop_
_entity_poly.entity_id
_entity_poly.type
_entity_poly.pdbx_seq_one_letter_code
_entity_poly.pdbx_strand_id
1 'polypeptide(L)'
;ISSFQVYIIQVSVGNHQWTVKHRYSDFHDLHEKLVSEKKIDKNLLPPKKMIGKNSKSLVEKRQKELEIYLQTLLLKFPVTAPKVLSHFLHFHLYVS
;
A
#
# COMPACT_ATOMS: atom_id res chain seq x y z
N ILE A 1 -19.23 3.61 -16.56
CA ILE A 1 -18.85 3.14 -15.21
C ILE A 1 -17.33 2.94 -15.23
N SER A 2 -16.57 3.83 -14.59
CA SER A 2 -15.10 3.72 -14.59
C SER A 2 -14.69 2.52 -13.74
N SER A 3 -14.24 1.45 -14.39
CA SER A 3 -13.69 0.25 -13.73
C SER A 3 -12.35 0.64 -13.08
N PHE A 4 -12.37 1.07 -11.82
CA PHE A 4 -11.15 1.35 -11.07
C PHE A 4 -10.52 0.03 -10.64
N GLN A 5 -9.23 -0.16 -10.98
CA GLN A 5 -8.48 -1.35 -10.58
C GLN A 5 -8.42 -1.47 -9.05
N VAL A 6 -8.86 -2.61 -8.54
CA VAL A 6 -8.70 -3.02 -7.14
C VAL A 6 -7.47 -3.92 -7.04
N TYR A 7 -6.63 -3.68 -6.04
CA TYR A 7 -5.45 -4.48 -5.72
C TYR A 7 -5.78 -5.41 -4.57
N ILE A 8 -5.44 -6.70 -4.71
CA ILE A 8 -5.55 -7.70 -3.66
C ILE A 8 -4.15 -7.85 -3.07
N ILE A 9 -4.00 -7.51 -1.79
CA ILE A 9 -2.75 -7.60 -1.06
C ILE A 9 -2.84 -8.78 -0.13
N GLN A 10 -1.94 -9.74 -0.27
CA GLN A 10 -1.77 -10.81 0.70
C GLN A 10 -0.82 -10.35 1.79
N VAL A 11 -1.28 -10.39 3.04
CA VAL A 11 -0.50 -10.00 4.21
C VAL A 11 -0.14 -11.26 4.97
N SER A 12 1.13 -11.41 5.34
CA SER A 12 1.65 -12.54 6.11
C SER A 12 2.44 -12.01 7.31
N VAL A 13 2.05 -12.40 8.52
CA VAL A 13 2.72 -12.04 9.78
C VAL A 13 2.84 -13.28 10.67
N GLY A 14 4.04 -13.82 10.79
CA GLY A 14 4.26 -15.11 11.47
C GLY A 14 3.43 -16.21 10.82
N ASN A 15 2.53 -16.84 11.60
CA ASN A 15 1.62 -17.89 11.14
C ASN A 15 0.27 -17.36 10.63
N HIS A 16 0.05 -16.04 10.68
CA HIS A 16 -1.20 -15.42 10.23
C HIS A 16 -1.07 -14.97 8.78
N GLN A 17 -2.11 -15.24 7.99
CA GLN A 17 -2.19 -14.84 6.59
C GLN A 17 -3.63 -14.44 6.26
N TRP A 18 -3.79 -13.29 5.61
CA TRP A 18 -5.08 -12.80 5.14
C TRP A 18 -4.92 -11.95 3.88
N THR A 19 -6.03 -11.52 3.30
CA THR A 19 -6.03 -10.60 2.16
C THR A 19 -6.79 -9.34 2.47
N VAL A 20 -6.30 -8.21 1.97
CA VAL A 20 -7.00 -6.92 1.99
C VAL A 20 -7.14 -6.40 0.56
N LYS A 21 -8.18 -5.61 0.32
CA LYS A 21 -8.50 -5.06 -1.01
C LYS A 21 -8.47 -3.54 -0.95
N HIS A 22 -7.63 -2.93 -1.77
CA HIS A 22 -7.47 -1.47 -1.82
C HIS A 22 -7.40 -0.97 -3.26
N ARG A 23 -7.93 0.22 -3.51
CA ARG A 23 -7.73 0.98 -4.74
C ARG A 23 -6.53 1.89 -4.57
N TYR A 24 -5.97 2.35 -5.68
CA TYR A 24 -4.86 3.32 -5.64
C TYR A 24 -5.19 4.58 -4.81
N SER A 25 -6.43 5.08 -4.85
CA SER A 25 -6.85 6.21 -4.01
C SER A 25 -6.65 5.95 -2.52
N ASP A 26 -6.86 4.71 -2.09
CA ASP A 26 -6.77 4.34 -0.69
C ASP A 26 -5.28 4.33 -0.23
N PHE A 27 -4.35 3.98 -1.13
CA PHE A 27 -2.90 4.16 -0.90
C PHE A 27 -2.50 5.63 -0.83
N HIS A 28 -3.10 6.49 -1.66
CA HIS A 28 -2.85 7.93 -1.64
C HIS A 28 -3.30 8.55 -0.31
N ASP A 29 -4.50 8.19 0.17
CA ASP A 29 -5.02 8.67 1.46
C ASP A 29 -4.17 8.17 2.64
N LEU A 30 -3.68 6.93 2.58
CA LEU A 30 -2.69 6.41 3.55
C LEU A 30 -1.41 7.25 3.52
N HIS A 31 -0.88 7.55 2.33
CA HIS A 31 0.37 8.28 2.16
C HIS A 31 0.29 9.71 2.72
N GLU A 32 -0.77 10.46 2.39
CA GLU A 32 -1.00 11.82 2.89
C GLU A 32 -1.02 11.86 4.43
N LYS A 33 -1.67 10.88 5.07
CA LYS A 33 -1.69 10.76 6.54
C LYS A 33 -0.30 10.45 7.10
N LEU A 34 0.46 9.56 6.46
CA LEU A 34 1.83 9.25 6.90
C LEU A 34 2.80 10.42 6.69
N VAL A 35 2.66 11.19 5.61
CA VAL A 35 3.48 12.40 5.36
C VAL A 35 3.21 13.44 6.45
N SER A 36 1.94 13.70 6.77
CA SER A 36 1.55 14.69 7.78
C SER A 36 1.93 14.26 9.20
N GLU A 37 1.67 13.00 9.59
CA GLU A 37 1.88 12.52 10.96
C GLU A 37 3.30 12.01 11.24
N LYS A 38 3.96 11.41 10.24
CA LYS A 38 5.25 10.69 10.40
C LYS A 38 6.38 11.25 9.56
N LYS A 39 6.14 12.34 8.81
CA LYS A 39 7.14 13.02 7.96
C LYS A 39 7.88 12.06 7.03
N ILE A 40 7.17 11.11 6.43
CA ILE A 40 7.76 10.24 5.39
C ILE A 40 8.04 11.05 4.13
N ASP A 41 8.94 10.54 3.26
CA ASP A 41 9.24 11.17 1.99
C ASP A 41 7.99 11.22 1.10
N LYS A 42 7.64 12.41 0.60
CA LYS A 42 6.49 12.68 -0.27
C LYS A 42 6.62 11.99 -1.64
N ASN A 43 7.83 11.64 -2.05
CA ASN A 43 8.08 10.97 -3.32
C ASN A 43 8.04 9.44 -3.21
N LEU A 44 7.76 8.89 -2.02
CA LEU A 44 7.80 7.45 -1.78
C LEU A 44 6.61 6.71 -2.44
N LEU A 45 5.48 7.37 -2.65
CA LEU A 45 4.31 6.76 -3.30
C LEU A 45 4.50 6.74 -4.83
N PRO A 46 4.32 5.60 -5.51
CA PRO A 46 4.43 5.55 -6.97
C PRO A 46 3.35 6.39 -7.65
N PRO A 47 3.63 6.99 -8.81
CA PRO A 47 2.74 7.96 -9.43
C PRO A 47 1.43 7.37 -9.96
N LYS A 48 0.35 8.16 -9.85
CA LYS A 48 -1.01 7.78 -10.28
C LYS A 48 -1.14 7.55 -11.79
N LYS A 49 -0.27 8.16 -12.62
CA LYS A 49 -0.20 7.95 -14.07
C LYS A 49 1.16 7.36 -14.42
N MET A 50 1.15 6.17 -15.00
CA MET A 50 2.35 5.51 -15.51
C MET A 50 2.45 5.76 -17.01
N ILE A 51 3.62 6.13 -17.50
CA ILE A 51 3.88 6.35 -18.94
C ILE A 51 4.43 5.04 -19.53
N GLY A 52 3.80 4.51 -20.59
CA GLY A 52 4.30 3.32 -21.30
C GLY A 52 3.34 2.77 -22.37
N LYS A 53 3.81 1.78 -23.15
CA LYS A 53 3.24 1.39 -24.46
C LYS A 53 2.02 0.44 -24.41
N ASN A 54 1.66 -0.18 -23.28
CA ASN A 54 0.50 -1.09 -23.17
C ASN A 54 -0.09 -1.17 -21.75
N SER A 55 -1.43 -1.13 -21.62
CA SER A 55 -2.15 -1.00 -20.34
C SER A 55 -1.90 -2.13 -19.33
N LYS A 56 -1.76 -3.38 -19.78
CA LYS A 56 -1.53 -4.54 -18.91
C LYS A 56 -0.18 -4.47 -18.18
N SER A 57 0.89 -4.13 -18.89
CA SER A 57 2.23 -3.99 -18.29
C SER A 57 2.29 -2.84 -17.28
N LEU A 58 1.50 -1.78 -17.50
CA LEU A 58 1.40 -0.64 -16.58
C LEU A 58 0.70 -1.04 -15.27
N VAL A 59 -0.30 -1.91 -15.33
CA VAL A 59 -0.99 -2.42 -14.12
C VAL A 59 -0.05 -3.29 -13.31
N GLU A 60 0.64 -4.24 -13.95
CA GLU A 60 1.63 -5.12 -13.30
C GLU A 60 2.79 -4.32 -12.69
N LYS A 61 3.33 -3.34 -13.44
CA LYS A 61 4.38 -2.44 -12.95
C LYS A 61 3.91 -1.67 -11.72
N ARG A 62 2.72 -1.07 -11.78
CA ARG A 62 2.15 -0.33 -10.65
C ARG A 62 1.91 -1.25 -9.45
N GLN A 63 1.42 -2.47 -9.66
CA GLN A 63 1.24 -3.44 -8.58
C GLN A 63 2.57 -3.71 -7.87
N LYS A 64 3.63 -3.96 -8.62
CA LYS A 64 4.98 -4.18 -8.07
C LYS A 64 5.50 -2.96 -7.31
N GLU A 65 5.30 -1.75 -7.83
CA GLU A 65 5.70 -0.53 -7.14
C GLU A 65 4.91 -0.27 -5.86
N LEU A 66 3.60 -0.61 -5.84
CA LEU A 66 2.78 -0.53 -4.63
C LEU A 66 3.20 -1.56 -3.57
N GLU A 67 3.62 -2.76 -4.00
CA GLU A 67 4.19 -3.76 -3.10
C GLU A 67 5.48 -3.25 -2.46
N ILE A 68 6.41 -2.73 -3.27
CA ILE A 68 7.67 -2.13 -2.79
C ILE A 68 7.39 -0.97 -1.83
N TYR A 69 6.41 -0.12 -2.14
CA TYR A 69 5.97 0.96 -1.24
C TYR A 69 5.55 0.42 0.13
N LEU A 70 4.68 -0.59 0.19
CA LEU A 70 4.22 -1.18 1.45
C LEU A 70 5.37 -1.83 2.22
N GLN A 71 6.24 -2.60 1.55
CA GLN A 71 7.42 -3.20 2.17
C GLN A 71 8.34 -2.13 2.77
N THR A 72 8.56 -1.02 2.06
CA THR A 72 9.38 0.10 2.54
C THR A 72 8.77 0.76 3.77
N LEU A 73 7.44 0.92 3.82
CA LEU A 73 6.76 1.41 5.02
C LEU A 73 6.95 0.46 6.20
N LEU A 74 6.81 -0.85 6.00
CA LEU A 74 6.99 -1.84 7.06
C LEU A 74 8.44 -1.83 7.60
N LEU A 75 9.43 -1.71 6.72
CA LEU A 75 10.84 -1.56 7.13
C LEU A 75 11.11 -0.26 7.88
N LYS A 76 10.40 0.82 7.55
CA LYS A 76 10.53 2.12 8.23
C LYS A 76 9.92 2.11 9.63
N PHE A 77 9.00 1.18 9.92
CA PHE A 77 8.32 1.06 11.20
C PHE A 77 8.49 -0.37 11.79
N PRO A 78 9.73 -0.78 12.12
CA PRO A 78 10.04 -2.18 12.44
C PRO A 78 9.47 -2.65 13.78
N VAL A 79 9.21 -1.73 14.72
CA VAL A 79 8.71 -2.06 16.07
C VAL A 79 7.19 -1.94 16.14
N THR A 80 6.63 -0.86 15.61
CA THR A 80 5.19 -0.61 15.68
C THR A 80 4.73 0.18 14.47
N ALA A 81 3.87 -0.44 13.66
CA ALA A 81 3.25 0.23 12.54
C ALA A 81 2.34 1.38 13.03
N PRO A 82 2.38 2.58 12.39
CA PRO A 82 1.43 3.65 12.66
C PRO A 82 -0.02 3.15 12.54
N LYS A 83 -0.93 3.72 13.35
CA LYS A 83 -2.35 3.31 13.39
C LYS A 83 -2.99 3.28 12.00
N VAL A 84 -2.71 4.26 11.16
CA VAL A 84 -3.22 4.34 9.78
C VAL A 84 -2.72 3.18 8.89
N LEU A 85 -1.46 2.76 9.04
CA LEU A 85 -0.89 1.61 8.33
C LEU A 85 -1.42 0.28 8.88
N SER A 86 -1.55 0.17 10.21
CA SER A 86 -2.15 -0.98 10.88
C SER A 86 -3.61 -1.21 10.47
N HIS A 87 -4.38 -0.13 10.37
CA HIS A 87 -5.75 -0.20 9.83
C HIS A 87 -5.75 -0.54 8.35
N PHE A 88 -4.87 0.06 7.55
CA PHE A 88 -4.79 -0.23 6.11
C PHE A 88 -4.51 -1.72 5.84
N LEU A 89 -3.63 -2.35 6.63
CA LEU A 89 -3.28 -3.76 6.49
C LEU A 89 -4.13 -4.71 7.34
N HIS A 90 -5.11 -4.20 8.09
CA HIS A 90 -5.93 -4.97 9.04
C HIS A 90 -5.14 -5.73 10.13
N PHE A 91 -3.96 -5.24 10.55
CA PHE A 91 -3.19 -5.92 11.60
C PHE A 91 -4.01 -6.11 12.88
N HIS A 92 -4.77 -5.09 13.30
CA HIS A 92 -5.64 -5.15 14.47
C HIS A 92 -6.76 -6.22 14.44
N LEU A 93 -7.04 -6.84 13.28
CA LEU A 93 -8.05 -7.90 13.15
C LEU A 93 -7.45 -9.31 13.21
N TYR A 94 -6.15 -9.44 12.95
CA TYR A 94 -5.50 -10.75 12.75
C TYR A 94 -4.22 -10.94 13.57
N VAL A 95 -3.70 -9.87 14.18
CA VAL A 95 -2.50 -9.90 15.03
C VAL A 95 -2.87 -9.19 16.33
N SER A 96 -3.03 -9.99 17.39
CA SER A 96 -3.34 -9.58 18.77
C SER A 96 -2.11 -9.56 19.66
#